data_AF-A0A963MBL5-F1
#
_entry.id   AF-A0A963MBL5-F1
#
_cell.length_a   1.000
_cell.length_b   1.000
_cell.length_c   1.000
_cell.angle_alpha   90.00
_cell.angle_beta   90.00
_cell.angle_gamma   90.00
#
_symmetry.space_group_name_H-M   'P 1'
#
loop_
_entity.id
_entity.type
_entity.pdbx_description
1 polymer ?
#
loop_
_entity_poly.entity_id
_entity_poly.type
_entity_poly.pdbx_seq_one_letter_code
_entity_poly.pdbx_strand_id
1 'polypeptide(L)'
;MEGIRSPAVAGSFYPGGTAALTAMVSGLLADASAAEPVHRAAPPKALIVPHAGYIYSGATAARAYAGLAAARQVIRRVVLLGPVHRVAVRGLALPGVARFATPLGEVALDQHAIAAIRDLPQVVDSAPAHAHEHALEVQLPFLQSVLDDFKLVPLAVGDASPAEVAEVLERLWGGPETLVVISSDLSHFLPYATAQQTDRATAQDILALKPT
;
A
#
# COMPACT_ATOMS: atom_id res chain seq x y z
N MET A 1 20.56 -7.84 5.85
CA MET A 1 20.11 -6.81 6.80
C MET A 1 19.33 -7.50 7.90
N GLU A 2 19.61 -7.16 9.15
CA GLU A 2 18.85 -7.59 10.33
C GLU A 2 18.21 -6.33 10.92
N GLY A 3 16.89 -6.32 11.12
CA GLY A 3 16.18 -5.13 11.62
C GLY A 3 14.68 -5.21 11.37
N ILE A 4 13.92 -4.55 12.23
CA ILE A 4 12.45 -4.53 12.19
C ILE A 4 11.99 -3.08 12.32
N ARG A 5 11.16 -2.62 11.39
CA ARG A 5 10.43 -1.34 11.53
C ARG A 5 9.22 -1.57 12.41
N SER A 6 9.20 -0.93 13.57
CA SER A 6 8.04 -0.93 14.48
C SER A 6 6.87 -0.12 13.90
N PRO A 7 5.61 -0.43 14.24
CA PRO A 7 4.47 0.35 13.79
C PRO A 7 4.50 1.76 14.40
N ALA A 8 4.33 2.78 13.58
CA ALA A 8 4.35 4.19 13.97
C ALA A 8 2.97 4.72 14.37
N VAL A 9 1.88 4.09 13.90
CA VAL A 9 0.51 4.61 14.06
C VAL A 9 -0.49 3.60 14.64
N ALA A 10 0.00 2.47 15.16
CA ALA A 10 -0.79 1.56 15.97
C ALA A 10 -1.32 2.27 17.22
N GLY A 11 -2.64 2.20 17.44
CA GLY A 11 -3.33 2.91 18.52
C GLY A 11 -3.85 4.29 18.15
N SER A 12 -3.52 4.83 16.98
CA SER A 12 -4.01 6.15 16.51
C SER A 12 -4.75 6.06 15.16
N PHE A 13 -4.16 5.40 14.15
CA PHE A 13 -4.82 5.22 12.85
C PHE A 13 -5.65 3.94 12.78
N TYR A 14 -5.27 2.93 13.55
CA TYR A 14 -5.96 1.66 13.70
C TYR A 14 -5.73 1.12 15.13
N PRO A 15 -6.53 0.16 15.62
CA PRO A 15 -6.37 -0.37 16.98
C PRO A 15 -4.96 -0.93 17.24
N GLY A 16 -4.35 -0.57 18.38
CA GLY A 16 -3.00 -1.04 18.72
C GLY A 16 -2.92 -2.49 19.22
N GLY A 17 -4.06 -3.09 19.58
CA GLY A 17 -4.13 -4.47 20.08
C GLY A 17 -4.58 -5.47 19.01
N THR A 18 -3.95 -6.65 18.97
CA THR A 18 -4.20 -7.70 17.98
C THR A 18 -5.67 -8.08 17.83
N ALA A 19 -6.37 -8.35 18.93
CA ALA A 19 -7.77 -8.78 18.90
C ALA A 19 -8.70 -7.71 18.31
N ALA A 20 -8.55 -6.45 18.75
CA ALA A 20 -9.35 -5.34 18.25
C ALA A 20 -9.05 -5.02 16.78
N LEU A 21 -7.77 -5.07 16.38
CA LEU A 21 -7.38 -4.85 14.98
C LEU A 21 -7.92 -5.97 14.07
N THR A 22 -7.81 -7.22 14.50
CA THR A 22 -8.35 -8.37 13.78
C THR A 22 -9.86 -8.22 13.58
N ALA A 23 -10.61 -7.95 14.65
CA ALA A 23 -12.05 -7.78 14.58
C ALA A 23 -12.46 -6.63 13.64
N MET A 24 -11.77 -5.49 13.72
CA MET A 24 -12.03 -4.35 12.84
C MET A 24 -11.76 -4.68 11.37
N VAL A 25 -10.60 -5.24 11.04
CA VAL A 25 -10.22 -5.54 9.65
C VAL A 25 -11.11 -6.65 9.07
N SER A 26 -11.38 -7.71 9.83
CA SER A 26 -12.28 -8.79 9.40
C SER A 26 -13.71 -8.29 9.19
N GLY A 27 -14.22 -7.40 10.05
CA GLY A 27 -15.55 -6.79 9.87
C GLY A 27 -15.61 -5.95 8.59
N LEU A 28 -14.65 -5.05 8.38
CA LEU A 28 -14.57 -4.22 7.18
C LEU A 28 -14.49 -5.06 5.89
N LEU A 29 -13.71 -6.14 5.90
CA LEU A 29 -13.59 -7.07 4.77
C LEU A 29 -14.89 -7.85 4.53
N ALA A 30 -15.56 -8.31 5.59
CA ALA A 30 -16.83 -9.02 5.49
C ALA A 30 -17.93 -8.11 4.90
N ASP A 31 -18.03 -6.87 5.38
CA ASP A 31 -18.96 -5.87 4.84
C ASP A 31 -18.68 -5.58 3.36
N ALA A 32 -17.41 -5.47 2.99
CA ALA A 32 -16.99 -5.28 1.60
C ALA A 32 -17.33 -6.47 0.69
N SER A 33 -17.24 -7.70 1.20
CA SER A 33 -17.61 -8.93 0.47
C SER A 33 -19.12 -9.13 0.36
N ALA A 34 -19.91 -8.60 1.32
CA ALA A 34 -21.37 -8.66 1.30
C ALA A 34 -22.00 -7.61 0.35
N ALA A 35 -21.28 -6.54 0.02
CA ALA A 35 -21.69 -5.57 -0.97
C ALA A 35 -21.71 -6.18 -2.39
N GLU A 36 -22.49 -5.58 -3.30
CA GLU A 36 -22.62 -6.03 -4.69
C GLU A 36 -21.24 -6.36 -5.31
N PRO A 37 -21.01 -7.61 -5.76
CA PRO A 37 -19.72 -8.02 -6.26
C PRO A 37 -19.33 -7.17 -7.46
N VAL A 38 -18.14 -6.56 -7.41
CA VAL A 38 -17.54 -6.05 -8.64
C VAL A 38 -17.12 -7.28 -9.45
N HIS A 39 -17.91 -7.64 -10.46
CA HIS A 39 -17.56 -8.74 -11.36
C HIS A 39 -16.21 -8.47 -12.02
N ARG A 40 -15.20 -9.26 -11.65
CA ARG A 40 -13.87 -9.23 -12.26
C ARG A 40 -13.55 -10.61 -12.79
N ALA A 41 -13.10 -10.67 -14.05
CA ALA A 41 -12.68 -11.93 -14.67
C ALA A 41 -11.40 -12.49 -14.03
N ALA A 42 -10.57 -11.62 -13.45
CA ALA A 42 -9.34 -11.99 -12.77
C ALA A 42 -9.05 -11.05 -11.58
N PRO A 43 -8.27 -11.49 -10.58
CA PRO A 43 -7.74 -10.63 -9.54
C PRO A 43 -6.93 -9.45 -10.13
N PRO A 44 -7.02 -8.25 -9.54
CA PRO A 44 -6.34 -7.07 -10.07
C PRO A 44 -4.81 -7.18 -9.93
N LYS A 45 -4.09 -6.71 -10.95
CA LYS A 45 -2.63 -6.57 -10.91
C LYS A 45 -2.16 -5.43 -9.99
N ALA A 46 -2.94 -4.36 -9.94
CA ALA A 46 -2.67 -3.18 -9.14
C ALA A 46 -3.91 -2.70 -8.38
N LEU A 47 -3.69 -2.14 -7.19
CA LEU A 47 -4.71 -1.45 -6.39
C LEU A 47 -4.27 -0.02 -6.10
N ILE A 48 -5.21 0.91 -6.08
CA ILE A 48 -5.05 2.24 -5.50
C ILE A 48 -5.94 2.30 -4.25
N VAL A 49 -5.35 2.58 -3.09
CA VAL A 49 -6.02 2.50 -1.78
C VAL A 49 -5.68 3.69 -0.88
N PRO A 50 -6.65 4.20 -0.10
CA PRO A 50 -6.40 5.31 0.82
C PRO A 50 -5.56 4.90 2.02
N HIS A 51 -4.98 5.88 2.72
CA HIS A 51 -4.14 5.67 3.92
C HIS A 51 -4.49 6.56 5.13
N ALA A 52 -5.66 7.20 5.14
CA ALA A 52 -6.18 7.77 6.38
C ALA A 52 -6.44 6.71 7.47
N GLY A 53 -6.76 7.13 8.70
CA GLY A 53 -7.15 6.21 9.77
C GLY A 53 -8.38 5.37 9.41
N TYR A 54 -8.45 4.14 9.92
CA TYR A 54 -9.43 3.13 9.51
C TYR A 54 -10.88 3.54 9.74
N ILE A 55 -11.14 4.38 10.74
CA ILE A 55 -12.48 4.93 10.99
C ILE A 55 -12.98 5.82 9.83
N TYR A 56 -12.08 6.35 8.99
CA TYR A 56 -12.40 7.22 7.86
C TYR A 56 -12.30 6.48 6.52
N SER A 57 -11.23 5.74 6.30
CA SER A 57 -10.89 5.15 5.00
C SER A 57 -10.97 3.63 4.94
N GLY A 58 -11.13 2.96 6.10
CA GLY A 58 -11.04 1.50 6.20
C GLY A 58 -12.06 0.77 5.34
N ALA A 59 -13.30 1.26 5.28
CA ALA A 59 -14.34 0.66 4.44
C ALA A 59 -14.00 0.77 2.94
N THR A 60 -13.41 1.89 2.51
CA THR A 60 -12.95 2.08 1.12
C THR A 60 -11.78 1.17 0.80
N ALA A 61 -10.78 1.08 1.67
CA ALA A 61 -9.65 0.17 1.50
C ALA A 61 -10.11 -1.30 1.44
N ALA A 62 -11.02 -1.71 2.33
CA ALA A 62 -11.55 -3.07 2.38
C ALA A 62 -12.21 -3.50 1.06
N ARG A 63 -12.94 -2.61 0.38
CA ARG A 63 -13.52 -2.89 -0.95
C ARG A 63 -12.48 -3.23 -2.01
N ALA A 64 -11.30 -2.61 -1.95
CA ALA A 64 -10.20 -2.93 -2.85
C ALA A 64 -9.56 -4.28 -2.49
N TYR A 65 -9.27 -4.49 -1.19
CA TYR A 65 -8.60 -5.70 -0.70
C TYR A 65 -9.45 -6.97 -0.77
N ALA A 66 -10.77 -6.87 -0.59
CA ALA A 66 -11.68 -8.00 -0.75
C ALA A 66 -11.61 -8.62 -2.17
N GLY A 67 -11.27 -7.81 -3.18
CA GLY A 67 -11.06 -8.27 -4.55
C GLY A 67 -9.82 -9.16 -4.74
N LEU A 68 -8.99 -9.35 -3.71
CA LEU A 68 -7.81 -10.22 -3.75
C LEU A 68 -8.08 -11.64 -3.26
N ALA A 69 -9.27 -11.93 -2.71
CA ALA A 69 -9.55 -13.22 -2.06
C ALA A 69 -9.26 -14.44 -2.97
N ALA A 70 -9.59 -14.35 -4.26
CA ALA A 70 -9.32 -15.41 -5.24
C ALA A 70 -7.82 -15.58 -5.58
N ALA A 71 -6.97 -14.59 -5.27
CA ALA A 71 -5.52 -14.61 -5.49
C ALA A 71 -4.71 -14.84 -4.21
N ARG A 72 -5.36 -15.10 -3.07
CA ARG A 72 -4.75 -15.23 -1.74
C ARG A 72 -3.48 -16.10 -1.70
N GLN A 73 -3.47 -17.20 -2.47
CA GLN A 73 -2.36 -18.16 -2.54
C GLN A 73 -1.40 -17.91 -3.71
N VAL A 74 -1.84 -17.13 -4.69
CA VAL A 74 -1.09 -16.81 -5.92
C VAL A 74 -0.14 -15.66 -5.64
N ILE A 75 -0.61 -14.58 -5.00
CA ILE A 75 0.20 -13.41 -4.68
C ILE A 75 1.20 -13.77 -3.58
N ARG A 76 2.50 -13.64 -3.90
CA ARG A 76 3.64 -13.89 -3.01
C ARG A 76 4.51 -12.65 -2.80
N ARG A 77 4.36 -11.63 -3.63
CA ARG A 77 5.05 -10.34 -3.52
C ARG A 77 4.06 -9.20 -3.56
N VAL A 78 4.21 -8.24 -2.67
CA VAL A 78 3.49 -6.98 -2.69
C VAL A 78 4.50 -5.85 -2.85
N VAL A 79 4.44 -5.15 -3.98
CA VAL A 79 5.18 -3.91 -4.20
C VAL A 79 4.27 -2.77 -3.74
N LEU A 80 4.64 -2.12 -2.65
CA LEU A 80 3.82 -1.12 -1.99
C LEU A 80 4.47 0.24 -2.09
N LEU A 81 3.84 1.14 -2.85
CA LEU A 81 4.28 2.52 -3.04
C LEU A 81 3.34 3.43 -2.26
N GLY A 82 3.89 4.44 -1.60
CA GLY A 82 3.10 5.44 -0.89
C GLY A 82 3.91 6.70 -0.67
N PRO A 83 3.27 7.87 -0.57
CA PRO A 83 3.97 9.14 -0.44
C PRO A 83 4.71 9.26 0.89
N VAL A 84 5.71 10.14 0.92
CA VAL A 84 6.31 10.63 2.16
C VAL A 84 5.57 11.86 2.67
N HIS A 85 5.27 11.88 3.97
CA HIS A 85 4.61 12.99 4.67
C HIS A 85 5.51 13.68 5.70
N ARG A 86 6.55 12.98 6.18
CA ARG A 86 7.37 13.42 7.33
C ARG A 86 8.78 13.86 6.95
N VAL A 87 9.43 13.10 6.08
CA VAL A 87 10.82 13.32 5.69
C VAL A 87 10.87 13.44 4.18
N ALA A 88 11.41 14.54 3.68
CA ALA A 88 11.61 14.73 2.25
C ALA A 88 12.59 13.69 1.70
N VAL A 89 12.25 13.13 0.55
CA VAL A 89 13.06 12.16 -0.20
C VAL A 89 13.13 12.65 -1.64
N ARG A 90 14.31 12.60 -2.25
CA ARG A 90 14.46 12.69 -3.70
C ARG A 90 14.48 11.25 -4.24
N GLY A 91 13.51 10.89 -5.08
CA GLY A 91 13.31 9.52 -5.56
C GLY A 91 12.44 8.67 -4.63
N LEU A 92 12.78 7.38 -4.53
CA LEU A 92 12.05 6.36 -3.77
C LEU A 92 12.95 5.80 -2.66
N ALA A 93 12.48 5.87 -1.41
CA ALA A 93 13.23 5.41 -0.26
C ALA A 93 12.88 3.96 0.13
N LEU A 94 13.92 3.15 0.33
CA LEU A 94 13.91 1.86 0.99
C LEU A 94 14.13 2.01 2.50
N PRO A 95 13.60 1.11 3.33
CA PRO A 95 13.62 1.27 4.78
C PRO A 95 14.92 0.83 5.47
N GLY A 96 15.81 0.10 4.78
CA GLY A 96 17.05 -0.42 5.38
C GLY A 96 16.86 -1.50 6.46
N VAL A 97 15.70 -2.17 6.52
CA VAL A 97 15.38 -3.23 7.50
C VAL A 97 14.98 -4.53 6.80
N ALA A 98 14.79 -5.60 7.58
CA ALA A 98 14.38 -6.90 7.06
C ALA A 98 12.86 -7.14 7.12
N ARG A 99 12.16 -6.50 8.07
CA ARG A 99 10.75 -6.76 8.37
C ARG A 99 10.01 -5.50 8.81
N PHE A 100 8.70 -5.44 8.57
CA PHE A 100 7.80 -4.47 9.17
C PHE A 100 6.92 -5.18 10.21
N ALA A 101 6.73 -4.60 11.39
CA ALA A 101 5.85 -5.14 12.42
C ALA A 101 4.50 -4.43 12.41
N THR A 102 3.44 -5.18 12.68
CA THR A 102 2.10 -4.69 13.02
C THR A 102 1.59 -5.43 14.26
N PRO A 103 0.48 -5.02 14.88
CA PRO A 103 -0.15 -5.82 15.93
C PRO A 103 -0.63 -7.21 15.47
N LEU A 104 -0.73 -7.48 14.16
CA LEU A 104 -1.08 -8.81 13.62
C LEU A 104 0.15 -9.71 13.39
N GLY A 105 1.36 -9.18 13.53
CA GLY A 105 2.62 -9.90 13.32
C GLY A 105 3.56 -9.18 12.36
N GLU A 106 4.68 -9.83 12.04
CA GLU A 106 5.71 -9.29 11.17
C GLU A 106 5.47 -9.65 9.70
N VAL A 107 5.81 -8.73 8.80
CA VAL A 107 5.84 -8.93 7.35
C VAL A 107 7.28 -8.89 6.88
N ALA A 108 7.74 -9.95 6.24
CA ALA A 108 9.09 -10.03 5.69
C ALA A 108 9.23 -9.15 4.45
N LEU A 109 10.34 -8.41 4.35
CA LEU A 109 10.67 -7.68 3.14
C LEU A 109 11.35 -8.59 2.12
N ASP A 110 11.00 -8.44 0.84
CA ASP A 110 11.62 -9.19 -0.25
C ASP A 110 13.00 -8.61 -0.58
N GLN A 111 14.01 -9.11 0.13
CA GLN A 111 15.40 -8.66 -0.03
C GLN A 111 15.95 -8.88 -1.44
N HIS A 112 15.48 -9.91 -2.15
CA HIS A 112 15.93 -10.16 -3.52
C HIS A 112 15.36 -9.11 -4.49
N ALA A 113 14.07 -8.82 -4.38
CA ALA A 113 13.44 -7.77 -5.18
C ALA A 113 13.98 -6.37 -4.84
N ILE A 114 14.24 -6.09 -3.57
CA ILE A 114 14.88 -4.85 -3.13
C ILE A 114 16.28 -4.71 -3.73
N ALA A 115 17.08 -5.78 -3.73
CA ALA A 115 18.42 -5.75 -4.32
C ALA A 115 18.39 -5.47 -5.84
N ALA A 116 17.34 -5.92 -6.55
CA ALA A 116 17.20 -5.76 -8.00
C ALA A 116 16.91 -4.32 -8.46
N ILE A 117 16.53 -3.42 -7.55
CA ILE A 117 16.26 -2.00 -7.86
C ILE A 117 17.26 -1.05 -7.21
N ARG A 118 18.14 -1.55 -6.34
CA ARG A 118 19.01 -0.71 -5.49
C ARG A 118 20.11 0.02 -6.28
N ASP A 119 20.46 -0.45 -7.47
CA ASP A 119 21.40 0.20 -8.39
C ASP A 119 20.79 1.40 -9.14
N LEU A 120 19.47 1.57 -9.10
CA LEU A 120 18.80 2.71 -9.74
C LEU A 120 19.12 4.01 -8.99
N PRO A 121 19.54 5.09 -9.68
CA PRO A 121 19.98 6.33 -9.03
C PRO A 121 18.88 7.04 -8.23
N GLN A 122 17.60 6.81 -8.59
CA GLN A 122 16.43 7.31 -7.88
C GLN A 122 16.04 6.47 -6.65
N VAL A 123 16.69 5.33 -6.39
CA VAL A 123 16.39 4.48 -5.24
C VAL A 123 17.44 4.72 -4.15
N VAL A 124 16.98 5.13 -2.97
CA VAL A 124 17.85 5.48 -1.84
C VAL A 124 17.48 4.66 -0.60
N ASP A 125 18.43 4.39 0.29
CA ASP A 125 18.13 3.85 1.61
C ASP A 125 17.90 5.00 2.61
N SER A 126 16.74 5.05 3.26
CA SER A 126 16.43 6.07 4.27
C SER A 126 15.51 5.52 5.35
N ALA A 127 16.08 4.98 6.42
CA ALA A 127 15.33 4.58 7.61
C ALA A 127 14.49 5.74 8.22
N PRO A 128 14.98 7.00 8.27
CA PRO A 128 14.17 8.13 8.76
C PRO A 128 12.90 8.37 7.94
N ALA A 129 12.94 8.17 6.62
CA ALA A 129 11.76 8.31 5.75
C ALA A 129 10.66 7.30 6.05
N HIS A 130 11.01 6.18 6.69
CA HIS A 130 10.06 5.12 7.06
C HIS A 130 9.64 5.17 8.52
N ALA A 131 10.50 5.66 9.42
CA ALA A 131 10.35 5.52 10.88
C ALA A 131 9.01 6.02 11.43
N HIS A 132 8.47 7.11 10.85
CA HIS A 132 7.20 7.72 11.27
C HIS A 132 6.21 7.89 10.11
N GLU A 133 6.49 7.28 8.96
CA GLU A 133 5.59 7.31 7.80
C GLU A 133 4.46 6.30 7.99
N HIS A 134 3.23 6.67 7.62
CA HIS A 134 2.04 5.86 7.84
C HIS A 134 1.45 5.30 6.55
N ALA A 135 1.69 5.95 5.41
CA ALA A 135 1.07 5.62 4.12
C ALA A 135 1.23 4.13 3.75
N LEU A 136 2.42 3.57 4.00
CA LEU A 136 2.70 2.15 3.76
C LEU A 136 2.17 1.25 4.87
N GLU A 137 2.27 1.68 6.12
CA GLU A 137 1.97 0.86 7.30
C GLU A 137 0.51 0.47 7.39
N VAL A 138 -0.39 1.41 7.15
CA VAL A 138 -1.84 1.19 7.31
C VAL A 138 -2.40 0.21 6.28
N GLN A 139 -1.64 -0.14 5.25
CA GLN A 139 -2.00 -1.17 4.28
C GLN A 139 -1.72 -2.59 4.78
N LEU A 140 -0.78 -2.74 5.73
CA LEU A 140 -0.29 -4.05 6.14
C LEU A 140 -1.34 -4.91 6.85
N PRO A 141 -2.18 -4.40 7.77
CA PRO A 141 -3.20 -5.23 8.41
C PRO A 141 -4.22 -5.82 7.42
N PHE A 142 -4.60 -5.07 6.38
CA PHE A 142 -5.45 -5.59 5.30
C PHE A 142 -4.73 -6.68 4.50
N LEU A 143 -3.49 -6.45 4.07
CA LEU A 143 -2.69 -7.43 3.34
C LEU A 143 -2.49 -8.73 4.13
N GLN A 144 -2.15 -8.63 5.42
CA GLN A 144 -2.01 -9.78 6.34
C GLN A 144 -3.32 -10.54 6.55
N SER A 145 -4.47 -9.91 6.31
CA SER A 145 -5.79 -10.55 6.48
C SER A 145 -6.29 -11.23 5.20
N VAL A 146 -5.89 -10.76 4.02
CA VAL A 146 -6.40 -11.26 2.73
C VAL A 146 -5.43 -12.18 1.98
N LEU A 147 -4.12 -12.11 2.26
CA LEU A 147 -3.10 -12.96 1.65
C LEU A 147 -2.59 -14.00 2.66
N ASP A 148 -2.14 -15.17 2.16
CA ASP A 148 -1.60 -16.24 3.01
C ASP A 148 -0.13 -15.98 3.40
N ASP A 149 0.74 -15.99 2.40
CA ASP A 149 2.20 -15.89 2.59
C ASP A 149 2.76 -14.98 1.50
N PHE A 150 3.22 -13.79 1.90
CA PHE A 150 3.76 -12.81 0.99
C PHE A 150 4.97 -12.08 1.60
N LYS A 151 5.80 -11.54 0.72
CA LYS A 151 6.88 -10.61 1.05
C LYS A 151 6.58 -9.21 0.51
N LEU A 152 7.09 -8.20 1.19
CA LEU A 152 6.83 -6.79 0.90
C LEU A 152 8.05 -6.11 0.25
N VAL A 153 7.81 -5.26 -0.74
CA VAL A 153 8.77 -4.26 -1.24
C VAL A 153 8.18 -2.87 -0.96
N PRO A 154 8.48 -2.26 0.21
CA PRO A 154 7.94 -0.98 0.60
C PRO A 154 8.80 0.16 0.03
N LEU A 155 8.17 1.06 -0.72
CA LEU A 155 8.80 2.22 -1.35
C LEU A 155 8.10 3.48 -0.87
N ALA A 156 8.80 4.27 -0.06
CA ALA A 156 8.33 5.59 0.33
C ALA A 156 8.71 6.58 -0.79
N VAL A 157 7.72 7.04 -1.55
CA VAL A 157 7.89 7.84 -2.76
C VAL A 157 7.92 9.32 -2.38
N GLY A 158 9.04 9.98 -2.65
CA GLY A 158 9.20 11.42 -2.49
C GLY A 158 9.07 12.15 -3.83
N ASP A 159 9.98 13.09 -4.05
CA ASP A 159 10.12 13.81 -5.31
C ASP A 159 10.75 12.89 -6.37
N ALA A 160 9.88 12.14 -7.06
CA ALA A 160 10.23 11.22 -8.15
C ALA A 160 9.33 11.51 -9.36
N SER A 161 9.92 11.53 -10.55
CA SER A 161 9.19 11.64 -11.81
C SER A 161 8.44 10.34 -12.16
N PRO A 162 7.39 10.41 -12.99
CA PRO A 162 6.71 9.21 -13.47
C PRO A 162 7.65 8.20 -14.15
N ALA A 163 8.67 8.68 -14.89
CA ALA A 163 9.66 7.83 -15.55
C ALA A 163 10.55 7.09 -14.54
N GLU A 164 11.02 7.78 -13.49
CA GLU A 164 11.81 7.16 -12.42
C GLU A 164 11.03 6.07 -11.67
N VAL A 165 9.72 6.29 -11.42
CA VAL A 165 8.84 5.29 -10.81
C VAL A 165 8.57 4.13 -11.77
N ALA A 166 8.34 4.41 -13.06
CA ALA A 166 8.11 3.40 -14.08
C ALA A 166 9.30 2.44 -14.19
N GLU A 167 10.53 2.94 -14.22
CA GLU A 167 11.74 2.10 -14.30
C GLU A 167 11.86 1.14 -13.10
N VAL A 168 11.52 1.59 -11.89
CA VAL A 168 11.45 0.72 -10.70
C VAL A 168 10.36 -0.35 -10.87
N LEU A 169 9.17 0.05 -11.33
CA LEU A 169 8.05 -0.86 -11.55
C LEU A 169 8.32 -1.87 -12.66
N GLU A 170 9.04 -1.52 -13.72
CA GLU A 170 9.42 -2.44 -14.80
C GLU A 170 10.27 -3.61 -14.27
N ARG A 171 11.21 -3.33 -13.36
CA ARG A 171 12.04 -4.36 -12.72
C ARG A 171 11.24 -5.22 -11.72
N LEU A 172 10.20 -4.66 -11.13
CA LEU A 172 9.40 -5.30 -10.09
C LEU A 172 8.06 -5.85 -10.59
N TRP A 173 7.70 -5.64 -11.85
CA TRP A 173 6.33 -5.87 -12.34
C TRP A 173 5.92 -7.32 -12.09
N GLY A 174 6.76 -8.27 -12.47
CA GLY A 174 6.53 -9.70 -12.23
C GLY A 174 5.25 -10.24 -12.90
N GLY A 175 4.87 -11.46 -12.53
CA GLY A 175 3.68 -12.16 -13.04
C GLY A 175 2.48 -12.06 -12.09
N PRO A 176 1.57 -13.06 -12.11
CA PRO A 176 0.42 -13.13 -11.20
C PRO A 176 0.80 -13.17 -9.71
N GLU A 177 2.02 -13.57 -9.38
CA GLU A 177 2.53 -13.64 -8.01
C GLU A 177 2.88 -12.28 -7.40
N THR A 178 2.91 -11.22 -8.21
CA THR A 178 3.25 -9.87 -7.75
C THR A 178 2.04 -8.94 -7.82
N LEU A 179 1.65 -8.38 -6.69
CA LEU A 179 0.64 -7.32 -6.57
C LEU A 179 1.33 -5.97 -6.44
N VAL A 180 0.83 -4.96 -7.16
CA VAL A 180 1.23 -3.56 -6.95
C VAL A 180 0.15 -2.86 -6.12
N VAL A 181 0.54 -2.20 -5.03
CA VAL A 181 -0.36 -1.39 -4.21
C VAL A 181 0.16 0.03 -4.21
N ILE A 182 -0.67 0.96 -4.65
CA ILE A 182 -0.41 2.39 -4.65
C ILE A 182 -1.25 2.99 -3.53
N SER A 183 -0.59 3.47 -2.50
CA SER A 183 -1.24 4.11 -1.37
C SER A 183 -1.41 5.60 -1.66
N SER A 184 -2.65 6.05 -1.84
CA SER A 184 -2.99 7.44 -2.12
C SER A 184 -4.36 7.77 -1.58
N ASP A 185 -4.44 8.87 -0.82
CA ASP A 185 -5.69 9.61 -0.67
C ASP A 185 -5.91 10.48 -1.93
N LEU A 186 -7.08 11.11 -2.05
CA LEU A 186 -7.39 12.05 -3.15
C LEU A 186 -7.39 13.49 -2.61
N SER A 187 -8.45 14.26 -2.83
CA SER A 187 -8.48 15.67 -2.44
C SER A 187 -8.45 15.88 -0.92
N HIS A 188 -7.60 16.82 -0.48
CA HIS A 188 -7.62 17.36 0.88
C HIS A 188 -8.07 18.82 0.87
N PHE A 189 -8.79 19.24 1.92
CA PHE A 189 -9.16 20.64 2.20
C PHE A 189 -10.04 21.34 1.16
N LEU A 190 -10.61 20.62 0.19
CA LEU A 190 -11.59 21.17 -0.74
C LEU A 190 -13.00 21.13 -0.15
N PRO A 191 -13.89 22.09 -0.52
CA PRO A 191 -15.32 21.95 -0.28
C PRO A 191 -15.83 20.64 -0.87
N TYR A 192 -16.75 19.96 -0.16
CA TYR A 192 -17.12 18.58 -0.47
C TYR A 192 -17.57 18.35 -1.93
N ALA A 193 -18.39 19.24 -2.48
CA ALA A 193 -18.83 19.15 -3.88
C ALA A 193 -17.66 19.28 -4.87
N THR A 194 -16.71 20.18 -4.59
CA THR A 194 -15.49 20.35 -5.39
C THR A 194 -14.58 19.13 -5.27
N ALA A 195 -14.40 18.59 -4.06
CA ALA A 195 -13.65 17.36 -3.83
C ALA A 195 -14.23 16.21 -4.67
N GLN A 196 -15.54 15.99 -4.62
CA GLN A 196 -16.19 14.94 -5.43
C GLN A 196 -15.96 15.11 -6.93
N GLN A 197 -16.02 16.35 -7.44
CA GLN A 197 -15.82 16.62 -8.85
C GLN A 197 -14.36 16.36 -9.27
N THR A 198 -13.40 16.90 -8.52
CA THR A 198 -11.96 16.72 -8.77
C THR A 198 -11.58 15.25 -8.66
N ASP A 199 -11.98 14.56 -7.58
CA ASP A 199 -11.67 13.16 -7.34
C ASP A 199 -12.24 12.25 -8.43
N ARG A 200 -13.46 12.55 -8.92
CA ARG A 200 -14.06 11.82 -10.04
C ARG A 200 -13.29 12.03 -11.33
N ALA A 201 -12.85 13.24 -11.63
CA ALA A 201 -12.04 13.52 -12.80
C ALA A 201 -10.70 12.78 -12.73
N THR A 202 -10.00 12.84 -11.59
CA THR A 202 -8.77 12.08 -11.34
C THR A 202 -8.98 10.58 -11.54
N ALA A 203 -10.05 10.00 -10.97
CA ALA A 203 -10.36 8.60 -11.16
C ALA A 203 -10.65 8.25 -12.64
N GLN A 204 -11.33 9.12 -13.39
CA GLN A 204 -11.60 8.93 -14.81
C GLN A 204 -10.32 8.96 -15.65
N ASP A 205 -9.38 9.86 -15.35
CA ASP A 205 -8.10 9.95 -16.06
C ASP A 205 -7.22 8.72 -15.78
N ILE A 206 -7.20 8.23 -14.54
CA ILE A 206 -6.55 6.96 -14.16
C ILE A 206 -7.15 5.80 -14.95
N LEU A 207 -8.49 5.69 -15.00
CA LEU A 207 -9.18 4.63 -15.75
C LEU A 207 -8.94 4.73 -17.27
N ALA A 208 -8.75 5.94 -17.79
CA ALA A 208 -8.43 6.20 -19.18
C ALA A 208 -6.93 6.06 -19.50
N LEU A 209 -6.09 5.73 -18.51
CA LEU A 209 -4.64 5.63 -18.63
C LEU A 209 -4.01 6.91 -19.21
N LYS A 210 -4.49 8.07 -18.77
CA LYS A 210 -3.97 9.38 -19.17
C LYS A 210 -3.01 9.92 -18.10
N PRO A 211 -1.69 9.72 -18.24
CA PRO A 211 -0.74 10.36 -17.34
C PRO A 211 -0.80 11.88 -17.52
N THR A 212 -0.85 12.60 -16.40
CA THR A 212 -0.78 14.07 -16.36
C THR A 212 0.65 14.57 -16.50
#